data_AF-A0AAU9LD01-F1
#
_entry.id   AF-A0AAU9LD01-F1
#
_cell.length_a   1.000
_cell.length_b   1.000
_cell.length_c   1.000
_cell.angle_alpha   90.00
_cell.angle_beta   90.00
_cell.angle_gamma   90.00
#
_symmetry.space_group_name_H-M   'P 1'
#
loop_
_entity.id
_entity.type
_entity.pdbx_description
1 polymer ?
#
loop_
_entity_poly.entity_id
_entity_poly.type
_entity_poly.pdbx_seq_one_letter_code
_entity_poly.pdbx_strand_id
1 'polypeptide(L)'
;MKVYPPNFQLLKVKYVVVFLPKLTMSKINGNGASEHRYSSATRRLPTPGKATVLAIGKAFPSQLIPQDCLVEGYFRDTNCIDHAMKEKLERLCKTTTVRTRYTVMSKEILDEYPELATEGTATISQRLSIANKAVTEMAKDASLACIKQWGRPAEDITHVVYVSSSEIRLPGGDLYLANELGLRNDVNRVMLYFLGCYGGVTGLRVAKDIAENNPGSRVLLTTSETTILGFRPPSKSRPYDLVGAALFGDGAAAAIIGADPIAKTESPFLELSYAVQQFLPGTHSVIDGRLSEEGINFKLGRDLPQKIDDNIEGFCNKLMEKASNVKDFNDMFWAVHPGGPAILNRLETTLKLRGEKLDCSRRALMDFGNVSSNTIIYVLEYMREELMNKEIGEEWGLALAFGPGITFEGILLRSLN
;
A
#
# COMPACT_ATOMS: atom_id res chain seq x y z
N MET A 1 -11.08 31.32 65.27
CA MET A 1 -12.17 31.85 64.43
C MET A 1 -12.63 30.71 63.52
N LYS A 2 -13.84 30.23 63.82
CA LYS A 2 -14.71 29.23 63.16
C LYS A 2 -14.09 27.99 62.46
N VAL A 3 -14.07 26.93 63.28
CA VAL A 3 -14.10 25.47 63.03
C VAL A 3 -15.57 25.01 62.87
N TYR A 4 -15.86 23.90 62.16
CA TYR A 4 -16.84 22.83 62.50
C TYR A 4 -16.94 21.74 61.38
N PRO A 5 -17.45 20.50 61.64
CA PRO A 5 -16.69 19.24 61.42
C PRO A 5 -17.44 18.19 60.54
N PRO A 6 -16.97 16.92 60.43
CA PRO A 6 -17.63 15.85 59.67
C PRO A 6 -18.53 14.97 60.55
N ASN A 7 -19.53 14.29 59.98
CA ASN A 7 -20.31 13.24 60.67
C ASN A 7 -20.57 12.00 59.79
N PHE A 8 -20.32 10.85 60.41
CA PHE A 8 -20.52 9.46 59.97
C PHE A 8 -21.79 8.88 60.62
N GLN A 9 -22.54 8.01 59.93
CA GLN A 9 -23.42 6.92 60.47
C GLN A 9 -23.97 6.11 59.27
N LEU A 10 -23.53 4.88 58.93
CA LEU A 10 -23.75 3.50 59.46
C LEU A 10 -25.15 2.87 59.24
N LEU A 11 -25.14 1.73 58.50
CA LEU A 11 -26.04 0.53 58.52
C LEU A 11 -27.48 0.73 57.96
N LYS A 12 -28.12 -0.18 57.20
CA LYS A 12 -28.05 -1.65 57.08
C LYS A 12 -28.75 -2.17 55.80
N VAL A 13 -28.29 -3.32 55.28
CA VAL A 13 -28.84 -4.13 54.17
C VAL A 13 -30.10 -4.91 54.60
N LYS A 14 -31.06 -5.12 53.70
CA LYS A 14 -31.99 -6.29 53.73
C LYS A 14 -32.22 -6.84 52.32
N TYR A 15 -31.90 -8.12 52.16
CA TYR A 15 -32.23 -8.97 51.02
C TYR A 15 -33.70 -9.39 51.05
N VAL A 16 -34.30 -9.58 49.89
CA VAL A 16 -35.50 -10.42 49.72
C VAL A 16 -35.24 -11.37 48.56
N VAL A 17 -35.22 -12.66 48.88
CA VAL A 17 -35.25 -13.81 47.97
C VAL A 17 -36.69 -14.30 47.93
N VAL A 18 -37.27 -14.51 46.74
CA VAL A 18 -38.47 -15.34 46.58
C VAL A 18 -38.33 -16.22 45.33
N PHE A 19 -38.71 -17.48 45.52
CA PHE A 19 -38.57 -18.65 44.67
C PHE A 19 -39.48 -18.68 43.42
N LEU A 20 -39.01 -19.41 42.39
CA LEU A 20 -39.75 -19.89 41.21
C LEU A 20 -40.80 -20.97 41.53
N PRO A 21 -41.76 -21.19 40.62
CA PRO A 21 -41.91 -22.55 40.08
C PRO A 21 -42.00 -22.62 38.55
N LYS A 22 -41.50 -23.74 38.00
CA LYS A 22 -41.63 -24.21 36.61
C LYS A 22 -43.06 -24.67 36.31
N LEU A 23 -43.56 -24.45 35.10
CA LEU A 23 -44.06 -25.52 34.21
C LEU A 23 -44.46 -25.00 32.81
N THR A 24 -44.27 -25.92 31.87
CA THR A 24 -44.41 -25.91 30.41
C THR A 24 -45.79 -25.53 29.85
N MET A 25 -45.83 -24.89 28.68
CA MET A 25 -46.69 -25.32 27.55
C MET A 25 -46.17 -24.79 26.21
N SER A 26 -46.25 -25.67 25.22
CA SER A 26 -45.96 -25.44 23.80
C SER A 26 -46.98 -24.50 23.15
N LYS A 27 -46.51 -23.70 22.19
CA LYS A 27 -47.31 -23.33 21.01
C LYS A 27 -46.44 -23.37 19.77
N ILE A 28 -46.71 -24.40 18.99
CA ILE A 28 -46.48 -24.44 17.54
C ILE A 28 -47.21 -23.23 16.95
N ASN A 29 -46.52 -22.46 16.12
CA ASN A 29 -47.14 -21.80 14.98
C ASN A 29 -46.13 -21.86 13.84
N GLY A 30 -46.50 -22.64 12.81
CA GLY A 30 -45.75 -22.73 11.58
C GLY A 30 -45.76 -21.39 10.86
N ASN A 31 -44.59 -20.98 10.43
CA ASN A 31 -44.37 -20.49 9.09
C ASN A 31 -42.95 -20.91 8.72
N GLY A 32 -42.86 -21.72 7.67
CA GLY A 32 -41.59 -22.14 7.10
C GLY A 32 -40.84 -20.92 6.58
N ALA A 33 -39.89 -20.46 7.36
CA ALA A 33 -38.76 -19.68 6.89
C ALA A 33 -37.55 -20.32 7.55
N SER A 34 -36.69 -20.92 6.73
CA SER A 34 -35.39 -21.38 7.17
C SER A 34 -34.66 -20.20 7.79
N GLU A 35 -34.47 -20.23 9.11
CA GLU A 35 -33.42 -19.44 9.75
C GLU A 35 -32.11 -19.88 9.09
N HIS A 36 -31.67 -19.10 8.11
CA HIS A 36 -30.29 -19.10 7.66
C HIS A 36 -29.45 -18.73 8.89
N ARG A 37 -29.04 -19.74 9.65
CA ARG A 37 -27.86 -19.63 10.49
C ARG A 37 -26.74 -19.24 9.53
N TYR A 38 -26.36 -17.97 9.56
CA TYR A 38 -25.04 -17.58 9.09
C TYR A 38 -24.06 -18.47 9.84
N SER A 39 -23.57 -19.50 9.16
CA SER A 39 -22.41 -20.25 9.59
C SER A 39 -21.31 -19.20 9.77
N SER A 40 -20.93 -18.91 11.02
CA SER A 40 -19.76 -18.08 11.27
C SER A 40 -18.59 -18.79 10.60
N ALA A 41 -18.12 -18.28 9.46
CA ALA A 41 -16.92 -18.77 8.83
C ALA A 41 -15.83 -18.82 9.90
N THR A 42 -15.34 -20.02 10.22
CA THR A 42 -14.26 -20.22 11.17
C THR A 42 -12.99 -19.62 10.56
N ARG A 43 -12.71 -18.36 10.91
CA ARG A 43 -11.47 -17.67 10.56
C ARG A 43 -10.26 -18.52 10.95
N ARG A 44 -9.24 -18.53 10.10
CA ARG A 44 -7.99 -19.23 10.41
C ARG A 44 -7.26 -18.49 11.52
N LEU A 45 -6.74 -19.23 12.50
CA LEU A 45 -5.95 -18.62 13.57
C LEU A 45 -4.57 -18.19 13.04
N PRO A 46 -4.05 -17.03 13.47
CA PRO A 46 -2.66 -16.65 13.23
C PRO A 46 -1.70 -17.70 13.79
N THR A 47 -0.58 -17.93 13.12
CA THR A 47 0.50 -18.75 13.67
C THR A 47 1.22 -17.95 14.76
N PRO A 48 1.41 -18.50 15.98
CA PRO A 48 2.13 -17.80 17.05
C PRO A 48 3.50 -17.29 16.61
N GLY A 49 3.83 -16.06 16.97
CA GLY A 49 5.08 -15.39 16.62
C GLY A 49 5.22 -14.96 15.16
N LYS A 50 4.24 -15.23 14.27
CA LYS A 50 4.27 -14.76 12.88
C LYS A 50 3.68 -13.36 12.75
N ALA A 51 4.31 -12.54 11.92
CA ALA A 51 3.83 -11.20 11.62
C ALA A 51 2.52 -11.25 10.83
N THR A 52 1.58 -10.40 11.21
CA THR A 52 0.28 -10.26 10.55
C THR A 52 -0.01 -8.80 10.23
N VAL A 53 -0.80 -8.57 9.19
CA VAL A 53 -1.33 -7.24 8.86
C VAL A 53 -2.63 -7.02 9.64
N LEU A 54 -2.63 -6.00 10.50
CA LEU A 54 -3.72 -5.70 11.44
C LEU A 54 -4.66 -4.61 10.90
N ALA A 55 -4.12 -3.66 10.14
CA ALA A 55 -4.87 -2.55 9.55
C ALA A 55 -4.14 -2.01 8.31
N ILE A 56 -4.89 -1.32 7.45
CA ILE A 56 -4.42 -0.58 6.29
C ILE A 56 -5.09 0.80 6.26
N GLY A 57 -4.35 1.82 5.83
CA GLY A 57 -4.87 3.13 5.51
C GLY A 57 -4.30 3.65 4.19
N LYS A 58 -4.97 4.63 3.61
CA LYS A 58 -4.55 5.31 2.37
C LYS A 58 -4.96 6.77 2.41
N ALA A 59 -4.19 7.59 1.72
CA ALA A 59 -4.49 8.99 1.52
C ALA A 59 -3.95 9.47 0.17
N PHE A 60 -4.53 10.55 -0.33
CA PHE A 60 -4.29 11.08 -1.66
C PHE A 60 -4.24 12.61 -1.59
N PRO A 61 -3.53 13.28 -2.52
CA PRO A 61 -3.65 14.72 -2.67
C PRO A 61 -5.05 15.09 -3.18
N SER A 62 -5.41 16.37 -3.09
CA SER A 62 -6.76 16.85 -3.41
C SER A 62 -7.11 16.77 -4.90
N GLN A 63 -6.13 16.87 -5.79
CA GLN A 63 -6.37 16.91 -7.23
C GLN A 63 -6.50 15.50 -7.80
N LEU A 64 -7.69 15.20 -8.33
CA LEU A 64 -8.01 13.98 -9.07
C LEU A 64 -8.11 14.29 -10.57
N ILE A 65 -7.33 13.59 -11.38
CA ILE A 65 -7.31 13.72 -12.83
C ILE A 65 -7.92 12.46 -13.46
N PRO A 66 -9.08 12.58 -14.14
CA PRO A 66 -9.56 11.58 -15.09
C PRO A 66 -8.55 11.39 -16.24
N GLN A 67 -8.30 10.14 -16.64
CA GLN A 67 -7.27 9.81 -17.62
C GLN A 67 -7.57 10.40 -19.02
N ASP A 68 -8.84 10.59 -19.35
CA ASP A 68 -9.31 11.25 -20.57
C ASP A 68 -9.02 12.76 -20.60
N CYS A 69 -8.93 13.41 -19.43
CA CYS A 69 -8.53 14.81 -19.31
C CYS A 69 -7.00 15.01 -19.27
N LEU A 70 -6.22 13.95 -19.05
CA LEU A 70 -4.77 14.04 -18.83
C LEU A 70 -4.05 14.73 -19.98
N VAL A 71 -4.31 14.30 -21.22
CA VAL A 71 -3.51 14.70 -22.38
C VAL A 71 -3.59 16.21 -22.58
N GLU A 72 -4.80 16.77 -22.61
CA GLU A 72 -5.00 18.20 -22.77
C GLU A 72 -4.41 18.98 -21.61
N GLY A 73 -4.62 18.52 -20.37
CA GLY A 73 -4.03 19.14 -19.18
C GLY A 73 -2.52 19.17 -19.22
N TYR A 74 -1.87 18.01 -19.43
CA TYR A 74 -0.42 17.89 -19.42
C TYR A 74 0.25 18.71 -20.52
N PHE A 75 -0.30 18.74 -21.75
CA PHE A 75 0.26 19.54 -22.84
C PHE A 75 0.08 21.04 -22.62
N ARG A 76 -1.07 21.46 -22.08
CA ARG A 76 -1.31 22.84 -21.66
C ARG A 76 -0.32 23.24 -20.55
N ASP A 77 -0.20 22.43 -19.51
CA ASP A 77 0.57 22.73 -18.31
C ASP A 77 2.09 22.69 -18.55
N THR A 78 2.53 21.96 -19.59
CA THR A 78 3.95 21.92 -20.00
C THR A 78 4.27 22.82 -21.20
N ASN A 79 3.30 23.59 -21.70
CA ASN A 79 3.42 24.41 -22.92
C ASN A 79 3.98 23.63 -24.14
N CYS A 80 3.74 22.32 -24.20
CA CYS A 80 4.22 21.48 -25.28
C CYS A 80 3.26 21.56 -26.48
N ILE A 81 3.77 21.86 -27.67
CA ILE A 81 2.97 21.98 -28.91
C ILE A 81 3.26 20.85 -29.92
N ASP A 82 4.00 19.81 -29.54
CA ASP A 82 4.32 18.68 -30.43
C ASP A 82 3.11 17.74 -30.57
N HIS A 83 2.41 17.86 -31.70
CA HIS A 83 1.24 17.03 -32.01
C HIS A 83 1.54 15.52 -32.04
N ALA A 84 2.73 15.10 -32.48
CA ALA A 84 3.08 13.68 -32.54
C ALA A 84 3.29 13.09 -31.14
N MET A 85 3.83 13.88 -30.20
CA MET A 85 3.88 13.47 -28.79
C MET A 85 2.49 13.42 -28.17
N LYS A 86 1.60 14.36 -28.52
CA LYS A 86 0.23 14.40 -28.03
C LYS A 86 -0.54 13.15 -28.43
N GLU A 87 -0.55 12.81 -29.72
CA GLU A 87 -1.15 11.57 -30.24
C GLU A 87 -0.54 10.30 -29.63
N LYS A 88 0.76 10.32 -29.34
CA LYS A 88 1.42 9.21 -28.66
C LYS A 88 0.93 9.08 -27.21
N LEU A 89 0.77 10.17 -26.48
CA LEU A 89 0.24 10.15 -25.12
C LEU A 89 -1.22 9.68 -25.09
N GLU A 90 -2.05 10.12 -26.05
CA GLU A 90 -3.44 9.64 -26.19
C GLU A 90 -3.52 8.13 -26.36
N ARG A 91 -2.67 7.57 -27.23
CA ARG A 91 -2.56 6.12 -27.41
C ARG A 91 -2.12 5.42 -26.13
N LEU A 92 -1.10 5.95 -25.45
CA LEU A 92 -0.62 5.41 -24.19
C LEU A 92 -1.76 5.37 -23.16
N CYS A 93 -2.45 6.50 -22.94
CA CYS A 93 -3.57 6.61 -22.00
C CYS A 93 -4.62 5.53 -22.22
N LYS A 94 -5.03 5.29 -23.48
CA LYS A 94 -5.98 4.23 -23.85
C LYS A 94 -5.48 2.82 -23.52
N THR A 95 -4.19 2.57 -23.67
CA THR A 95 -3.58 1.24 -23.43
C THR A 95 -3.20 0.99 -21.97
N THR A 96 -3.07 2.03 -21.15
CA THR A 96 -2.64 1.90 -19.74
C THR A 96 -3.69 1.26 -18.83
N THR A 97 -4.97 1.24 -19.23
CA THR A 97 -6.13 0.85 -18.41
C THR A 97 -6.40 1.74 -17.18
N VAL A 98 -5.57 2.75 -16.94
CA VAL A 98 -5.76 3.73 -15.86
C VAL A 98 -6.99 4.58 -16.19
N ARG A 99 -7.86 4.77 -15.20
CA ARG A 99 -9.07 5.60 -15.31
C ARG A 99 -8.90 6.94 -14.60
N THR A 100 -8.28 6.92 -13.43
CA THR A 100 -8.09 8.11 -12.58
C THR A 100 -6.74 8.06 -11.90
N ARG A 101 -6.19 9.24 -11.61
CA ARG A 101 -4.98 9.40 -10.80
C ARG A 101 -5.09 10.64 -9.93
N TYR A 102 -4.48 10.57 -8.76
CA TYR A 102 -4.30 11.76 -7.92
C TYR A 102 -2.93 12.36 -8.19
N THR A 103 -2.81 13.69 -8.12
CA THR A 103 -1.54 14.39 -8.32
C THR A 103 -1.37 15.52 -7.31
N VAL A 104 -0.14 15.74 -6.86
CA VAL A 104 0.25 16.94 -6.11
C VAL A 104 0.42 18.10 -7.07
N MET A 105 0.96 17.85 -8.28
CA MET A 105 1.15 18.89 -9.29
C MET A 105 -0.19 19.52 -9.66
N SER A 106 -0.24 20.85 -9.60
CA SER A 106 -1.44 21.65 -9.85
C SER A 106 -1.09 22.92 -10.63
N LYS A 107 -2.12 23.62 -11.11
CA LYS A 107 -1.95 24.91 -11.78
C LYS A 107 -1.33 25.94 -10.84
N GLU A 108 -1.74 25.97 -9.59
CA GLU A 108 -1.24 26.90 -8.57
C GLU A 108 0.28 26.71 -8.35
N ILE A 109 0.74 25.46 -8.32
CA ILE A 109 2.18 25.15 -8.23
C ILE A 109 2.93 25.66 -9.46
N LEU A 110 2.36 25.52 -10.66
CA LEU A 110 2.99 25.99 -11.89
C LEU A 110 2.94 27.51 -12.05
N ASP A 111 1.91 28.17 -11.50
CA ASP A 111 1.83 29.63 -11.46
C ASP A 111 2.86 30.22 -10.47
N GLU A 112 3.15 29.50 -9.37
CA GLU A 112 4.21 29.87 -8.41
C GLU A 112 5.62 29.54 -8.91
N TYR A 113 5.79 28.37 -9.57
CA TYR A 113 7.08 27.84 -10.06
C TYR A 113 7.00 27.47 -11.55
N PRO A 114 6.86 28.45 -12.46
CA PRO A 114 6.72 28.20 -13.90
C PRO A 114 7.94 27.49 -14.51
N GLU A 115 9.11 27.59 -13.88
CA GLU A 115 10.32 26.89 -14.30
C GLU A 115 10.20 25.37 -14.25
N LEU A 116 9.26 24.80 -13.46
CA LEU A 116 9.03 23.34 -13.41
C LEU A 116 8.49 22.79 -14.74
N ALA A 117 7.85 23.64 -15.55
CA ALA A 117 7.38 23.36 -16.89
C ALA A 117 8.39 23.79 -17.98
N THR A 118 9.63 24.09 -17.62
CA THR A 118 10.69 24.50 -18.56
C THR A 118 11.86 23.53 -18.51
N GLU A 119 12.25 23.00 -19.67
CA GLU A 119 13.40 22.09 -19.80
C GLU A 119 14.74 22.85 -19.65
N GLY A 120 15.75 22.22 -19.06
CA GLY A 120 17.10 22.80 -18.93
C GLY A 120 17.31 23.70 -17.70
N THR A 121 16.30 23.82 -16.83
CA THR A 121 16.38 24.68 -15.64
C THR A 121 16.62 23.87 -14.38
N ALA A 122 17.59 24.30 -13.56
CA ALA A 122 17.80 23.76 -12.22
C ALA A 122 16.57 24.03 -11.34
N THR A 123 15.86 22.98 -10.96
CA THR A 123 14.55 23.02 -10.29
C THR A 123 14.46 22.11 -9.07
N ILE A 124 15.53 21.39 -8.73
CA ILE A 124 15.50 20.38 -7.67
C ILE A 124 15.14 20.97 -6.30
N SER A 125 15.55 22.20 -6.00
CA SER A 125 15.23 22.86 -4.73
C SER A 125 13.72 23.09 -4.57
N GLN A 126 13.06 23.63 -5.60
CA GLN A 126 11.61 23.83 -5.64
C GLN A 126 10.88 22.49 -5.54
N ARG A 127 11.32 21.51 -6.33
CA ARG A 127 10.73 20.16 -6.36
C ARG A 127 10.79 19.49 -4.99
N LEU A 128 11.93 19.56 -4.30
CA LEU A 128 12.07 19.01 -2.95
C LEU A 128 11.25 19.77 -1.92
N SER A 129 11.15 21.10 -2.02
CA SER A 129 10.29 21.89 -1.13
C SER A 129 8.83 21.42 -1.19
N ILE A 130 8.31 21.27 -2.41
CA ILE A 130 6.94 20.80 -2.66
C ILE A 130 6.79 19.33 -2.24
N ALA A 131 7.68 18.45 -2.72
CA ALA A 131 7.56 17.01 -2.52
C ALA A 131 7.70 16.62 -1.05
N ASN A 132 8.70 17.16 -0.33
CA ASN A 132 8.90 16.87 1.09
C ASN A 132 7.66 17.21 1.92
N LYS A 133 7.01 18.36 1.64
CA LYS A 133 5.76 18.75 2.31
C LYS A 133 4.63 17.77 1.97
N ALA A 134 4.38 17.55 0.68
CA ALA A 134 3.28 16.73 0.22
C ALA A 134 3.36 15.27 0.71
N VAL A 135 4.55 14.65 0.68
CA VAL A 135 4.68 13.26 1.18
C VAL A 135 4.46 13.17 2.68
N THR A 136 4.84 14.20 3.45
CA THR A 136 4.60 14.22 4.90
C THR A 136 3.10 14.26 5.20
N GLU A 137 2.39 15.18 4.56
CA GLU A 137 0.96 15.37 4.73
C GLU A 137 0.17 14.11 4.33
N MET A 138 0.46 13.54 3.16
CA MET A 138 -0.19 12.30 2.72
C MET A 138 0.16 11.12 3.62
N ALA A 139 1.43 10.98 4.04
CA ALA A 139 1.85 9.92 4.95
C ALA A 139 1.12 9.99 6.29
N LYS A 140 0.97 11.20 6.85
CA LYS A 140 0.20 11.44 8.07
C LYS A 140 -1.24 10.99 7.89
N ASP A 141 -1.92 11.46 6.84
CA ASP A 141 -3.33 11.14 6.61
C ASP A 141 -3.57 9.64 6.41
N ALA A 142 -2.70 8.97 5.65
CA ALA A 142 -2.76 7.51 5.47
C ALA A 142 -2.54 6.77 6.78
N SER A 143 -1.58 7.22 7.59
CA SER A 143 -1.26 6.62 8.89
C SER A 143 -2.38 6.83 9.90
N LEU A 144 -3.00 8.02 9.94
CA LEU A 144 -4.17 8.29 10.79
C LEU A 144 -5.36 7.41 10.40
N ALA A 145 -5.63 7.24 9.10
CA ALA A 145 -6.65 6.32 8.61
C ALA A 145 -6.36 4.87 9.05
N CYS A 146 -5.10 4.45 8.97
CA CYS A 146 -4.65 3.12 9.37
C CYS A 146 -4.80 2.90 10.89
N ILE A 147 -4.34 3.85 11.72
CA ILE A 147 -4.47 3.82 13.19
C ILE A 147 -5.93 3.80 13.60
N LYS A 148 -6.78 4.60 12.95
CA LYS A 148 -8.22 4.60 13.18
C LYS A 148 -8.84 3.24 12.89
N GLN A 149 -8.43 2.57 11.81
CA GLN A 149 -8.89 1.22 11.51
C GLN A 149 -8.36 0.19 12.50
N TRP A 150 -7.10 0.32 12.94
CA TRP A 150 -6.49 -0.57 13.93
C TRP A 150 -7.19 -0.49 15.29
N GLY A 151 -7.72 0.69 15.66
CA GLY A 151 -8.55 0.87 16.84
C GLY A 151 -7.78 0.89 18.17
N ARG A 152 -6.45 1.08 18.11
CA ARG A 152 -5.58 1.23 19.28
C ARG A 152 -4.91 2.61 19.32
N PRO A 153 -4.45 3.06 20.51
CA PRO A 153 -3.72 4.32 20.65
C PRO A 153 -2.46 4.37 19.78
N ALA A 154 -2.12 5.54 19.26
CA ALA A 154 -0.91 5.72 18.44
C ALA A 154 0.37 5.46 19.25
N GLU A 155 0.33 5.66 20.55
CA GLU A 155 1.42 5.43 21.50
C GLU A 155 1.78 3.95 21.65
N ASP A 156 0.90 3.03 21.21
CA ASP A 156 1.18 1.59 21.16
C ASP A 156 2.09 1.23 19.96
N ILE A 157 2.32 2.16 19.03
CA ILE A 157 3.27 1.98 17.92
C ILE A 157 4.69 2.06 18.47
N THR A 158 5.43 0.97 18.29
CA THR A 158 6.81 0.81 18.78
C THR A 158 7.86 1.11 17.72
N HIS A 159 7.49 0.96 16.45
CA HIS A 159 8.39 1.11 15.31
C HIS A 159 7.68 1.80 14.15
N VAL A 160 8.44 2.60 13.39
CA VAL A 160 8.02 3.16 12.10
C VAL A 160 8.98 2.66 11.02
N VAL A 161 8.44 2.04 9.98
CA VAL A 161 9.15 1.79 8.73
C VAL A 161 8.57 2.75 7.71
N TYR A 162 9.37 3.72 7.26
CA TYR A 162 8.93 4.72 6.30
C TYR A 162 9.62 4.50 4.96
N VAL A 163 8.86 4.48 3.86
CA VAL A 163 9.37 4.26 2.51
C VAL A 163 8.97 5.42 1.61
N SER A 164 9.95 6.06 0.97
CA SER A 164 9.68 7.04 -0.09
C SER A 164 10.85 7.16 -1.05
N SER A 165 10.54 7.37 -2.33
CA SER A 165 11.51 7.75 -3.36
C SER A 165 11.30 9.19 -3.84
N SER A 166 10.43 9.94 -3.16
CA SER A 166 9.98 11.28 -3.56
C SER A 166 10.43 12.39 -2.60
N GLU A 167 11.22 12.07 -1.58
CA GLU A 167 11.76 13.07 -0.66
C GLU A 167 13.26 12.85 -0.41
N ILE A 168 13.98 13.92 -0.10
CA ILE A 168 15.41 13.88 0.24
C ILE A 168 15.67 14.97 1.27
N ARG A 169 15.82 14.57 2.54
CA ARG A 169 16.12 15.50 3.63
C ARG A 169 16.67 14.77 4.85
N LEU A 170 17.37 15.53 5.69
CA LEU A 170 17.86 15.12 7.00
C LEU A 170 17.48 16.24 7.99
N PRO A 171 16.56 16.01 8.94
CA PRO A 171 15.89 14.73 9.25
C PRO A 171 14.98 14.19 8.13
N GLY A 172 14.76 12.88 8.12
CA GLY A 172 13.90 12.20 7.14
C GLY A 172 12.41 12.26 7.50
N GLY A 173 11.56 11.91 6.53
CA GLY A 173 10.10 11.89 6.69
C GLY A 173 9.60 10.98 7.80
N ASP A 174 10.37 9.96 8.17
CA ASP A 174 10.13 9.10 9.32
C ASP A 174 10.04 9.89 10.64
N LEU A 175 10.92 10.87 10.88
CA LEU A 175 10.89 11.70 12.07
C LEU A 175 9.71 12.68 12.04
N TYR A 176 9.50 13.35 10.91
CA TYR A 176 8.40 14.30 10.76
C TYR A 176 7.05 13.61 10.97
N LEU A 177 6.85 12.43 10.38
CA LEU A 177 5.65 11.62 10.57
C LEU A 177 5.48 11.23 12.05
N ALA A 178 6.53 10.71 12.69
CA ALA A 178 6.45 10.28 14.09
C ALA A 178 6.02 11.44 15.01
N ASN A 179 6.57 12.64 14.78
CA ASN A 179 6.21 13.84 15.52
C ASN A 179 4.76 14.28 15.23
N GLU A 180 4.33 14.30 13.97
CA GLU A 180 2.97 14.71 13.59
C GLU A 180 1.87 13.76 14.05
N LEU A 181 2.18 12.47 14.18
CA LEU A 181 1.28 11.47 14.74
C LEU A 181 1.27 11.45 16.28
N GLY A 182 2.15 12.22 16.94
CA GLY A 182 2.29 12.21 18.39
C GLY A 182 2.78 10.86 18.94
N LEU A 183 3.62 10.15 18.18
CA LEU A 183 4.19 8.89 18.64
C LEU A 183 5.12 9.13 19.84
N ARG A 184 5.42 8.06 20.57
CA ARG A 184 6.40 8.12 21.66
C ARG A 184 7.76 8.63 21.15
N ASN A 185 8.45 9.38 21.99
CA ASN A 185 9.76 9.94 21.66
C ASN A 185 10.89 8.90 21.56
N ASP A 186 10.63 7.65 21.97
CA ASP A 186 11.51 6.51 21.84
C ASP A 186 11.06 5.50 20.76
N VAL A 187 10.17 5.92 19.85
CA VAL A 187 9.78 5.09 18.69
C VAL A 187 11.01 4.80 17.83
N ASN A 188 11.24 3.52 17.53
CA ASN A 188 12.32 3.10 16.65
C ASN A 188 11.94 3.40 15.21
N ARG A 189 12.86 3.91 14.40
CA ARG A 189 12.55 4.31 13.01
C ARG A 189 13.52 3.70 12.02
N VAL A 190 12.98 3.26 10.88
CA VAL A 190 13.73 2.79 9.72
C VAL A 190 13.24 3.57 8.51
N MET A 191 14.10 4.44 7.98
CA MET A 191 13.83 5.19 6.76
C MET A 191 14.43 4.47 5.55
N LEU A 192 13.60 4.18 4.55
CA LEU A 192 13.95 3.48 3.32
C LEU A 192 13.79 4.42 2.12
N TYR A 193 14.89 5.09 1.78
CA TYR A 193 14.97 6.01 0.66
C TYR A 193 15.23 5.30 -0.68
N PHE A 194 14.66 5.83 -1.77
CA PHE A 194 15.03 5.51 -3.16
C PHE A 194 14.97 4.03 -3.58
N LEU A 195 14.03 3.26 -3.03
CA LEU A 195 13.80 1.88 -3.47
C LEU A 195 12.97 1.81 -4.77
N GLY A 196 12.11 2.81 -5.01
CA GLY A 196 11.14 2.81 -6.11
C GLY A 196 10.00 1.79 -5.90
N CYS A 197 9.52 1.24 -7.01
CA CYS A 197 8.27 0.46 -7.07
C CYS A 197 8.26 -0.82 -6.21
N TYR A 198 9.42 -1.43 -5.92
CA TYR A 198 9.48 -2.60 -5.04
C TYR A 198 9.46 -2.25 -3.54
N GLY A 199 9.61 -0.96 -3.21
CA GLY A 199 9.80 -0.50 -1.83
C GLY A 199 8.66 -0.83 -0.89
N GLY A 200 7.43 -0.97 -1.37
CA GLY A 200 6.29 -1.36 -0.54
C GLY A 200 6.41 -2.78 0.00
N VAL A 201 6.86 -3.73 -0.84
CA VAL A 201 7.10 -5.12 -0.42
C VAL A 201 8.36 -5.21 0.44
N THR A 202 9.41 -4.43 0.15
CA THR A 202 10.57 -4.30 1.06
C THR A 202 10.14 -3.80 2.44
N GLY A 203 9.28 -2.78 2.50
CA GLY A 203 8.76 -2.24 3.75
C GLY A 203 8.02 -3.30 4.56
N LEU A 204 7.18 -4.12 3.91
CA LEU A 204 6.50 -5.25 4.54
C LEU A 204 7.51 -6.30 5.05
N ARG A 205 8.55 -6.62 4.28
CA ARG A 205 9.61 -7.56 4.70
C ARG A 205 10.38 -7.06 5.92
N VAL A 206 10.76 -5.78 5.95
CA VAL A 206 11.43 -5.16 7.11
C VAL A 206 10.49 -5.14 8.32
N ALA A 207 9.23 -4.75 8.14
CA ALA A 207 8.24 -4.74 9.21
C ALA A 207 7.96 -6.15 9.77
N LYS A 208 7.97 -7.17 8.91
CA LYS A 208 7.86 -8.58 9.31
C LYS A 208 8.99 -8.94 10.28
N ASP A 209 10.24 -8.73 9.91
CA ASP A 209 11.38 -9.14 10.74
C ASP A 209 11.38 -8.40 12.09
N ILE A 210 11.03 -7.11 12.09
CA ILE A 210 10.86 -6.32 13.33
C ILE A 210 9.77 -6.91 14.22
N ALA A 211 8.59 -7.20 13.65
CA ALA A 211 7.43 -7.69 14.39
C ALA A 211 7.66 -9.08 15.00
N GLU A 212 8.32 -9.98 14.26
CA GLU A 212 8.59 -11.36 14.72
C GLU A 212 9.73 -11.39 15.76
N ASN A 213 10.74 -10.53 15.62
CA ASN A 213 11.91 -10.53 16.49
C ASN A 213 11.74 -9.69 17.77
N ASN A 214 10.68 -8.90 17.88
CA ASN A 214 10.37 -8.08 19.05
C ASN A 214 8.95 -8.37 19.55
N PRO A 215 8.76 -9.35 20.45
CA PRO A 215 7.44 -9.72 20.97
C PRO A 215 6.68 -8.51 21.53
N GLY A 216 5.41 -8.38 21.14
CA GLY A 216 4.55 -7.26 21.54
C GLY A 216 4.72 -5.98 20.72
N SER A 217 5.70 -5.92 19.82
CA SER A 217 5.89 -4.75 18.95
C SER A 217 4.73 -4.58 17.96
N ARG A 218 4.47 -3.33 17.63
CA ARG A 218 3.55 -2.89 16.57
C ARG A 218 4.30 -1.93 15.67
N VAL A 219 4.36 -2.28 14.39
CA VAL A 219 5.13 -1.56 13.37
C VAL A 219 4.14 -0.82 12.48
N LEU A 220 4.28 0.50 12.42
CA LEU A 220 3.64 1.31 11.40
C LEU A 220 4.53 1.32 10.16
N LEU A 221 4.12 0.62 9.11
CA LEU A 221 4.71 0.78 7.78
C LEU A 221 3.96 1.91 7.08
N THR A 222 4.67 2.95 6.64
CA THR A 222 4.09 4.04 5.84
C THR A 222 4.89 4.22 4.55
N THR A 223 4.18 4.25 3.42
CA THR A 223 4.73 4.56 2.10
C THR A 223 4.13 5.90 1.65
N SER A 224 4.92 6.77 1.01
CA SER A 224 4.39 8.00 0.42
C SER A 224 5.20 8.48 -0.77
N GLU A 225 4.50 8.76 -1.87
CA GLU A 225 5.11 8.97 -3.19
C GLU A 225 4.39 10.11 -3.93
N THR A 226 5.17 10.92 -4.63
CA THR A 226 4.69 11.95 -5.54
C THR A 226 5.56 12.07 -6.78
N THR A 227 4.93 12.42 -7.89
CA THR A 227 5.53 12.62 -9.21
C THR A 227 6.24 13.96 -9.38
N ILE A 228 6.18 14.87 -8.40
CA ILE A 228 6.78 16.22 -8.45
C ILE A 228 8.26 16.21 -8.85
N LEU A 229 9.05 15.26 -8.35
CA LEU A 229 10.47 15.19 -8.68
C LEU A 229 10.71 14.93 -10.18
N GLY A 230 9.79 14.23 -10.84
CA GLY A 230 9.90 13.79 -12.23
C GLY A 230 9.07 14.61 -13.22
N PHE A 231 8.12 15.44 -12.76
CA PHE A 231 7.26 16.24 -13.63
C PHE A 231 8.07 17.19 -14.52
N ARG A 232 7.83 17.17 -15.83
CA ARG A 232 8.56 18.00 -16.81
C ARG A 232 7.84 17.98 -18.16
N PRO A 233 8.18 18.89 -19.09
CA PRO A 233 7.79 18.75 -20.50
C PRO A 233 8.34 17.46 -21.14
N PRO A 234 7.55 16.81 -22.00
CA PRO A 234 8.01 15.60 -22.68
C PRO A 234 9.03 15.91 -23.77
N SER A 235 10.02 15.02 -23.96
CA SER A 235 11.06 15.18 -24.99
C SER A 235 11.24 13.94 -25.87
N LYS A 236 11.61 14.12 -27.15
CA LYS A 236 11.90 13.01 -28.08
C LYS A 236 13.10 12.19 -27.63
N SER A 237 14.06 12.84 -26.97
CA SER A 237 15.24 12.19 -26.39
C SER A 237 14.92 11.31 -25.18
N ARG A 238 13.78 11.57 -24.52
CA ARG A 238 13.29 10.87 -23.33
C ARG A 238 11.90 10.29 -23.56
N PRO A 239 11.78 9.22 -24.35
CA PRO A 239 10.48 8.64 -24.69
C PRO A 239 9.71 8.10 -23.47
N TYR A 240 10.40 7.89 -22.33
CA TYR A 240 9.78 7.43 -21.09
C TYR A 240 8.97 8.52 -20.38
N ASP A 241 9.23 9.82 -20.63
CA ASP A 241 8.47 10.91 -20.03
C ASP A 241 6.96 10.73 -20.28
N LEU A 242 6.57 10.35 -21.50
CA LEU A 242 5.16 10.09 -21.85
C LEU A 242 4.60 8.81 -21.21
N VAL A 243 5.43 7.79 -21.00
CA VAL A 243 4.98 6.56 -20.31
C VAL A 243 4.75 6.85 -18.83
N GLY A 244 5.67 7.60 -18.21
CA GLY A 244 5.51 8.06 -16.84
C GLY A 244 4.30 8.96 -16.67
N ALA A 245 4.11 9.94 -17.56
CA ALA A 245 2.97 10.85 -17.56
C ALA A 245 1.63 10.11 -17.70
N ALA A 246 1.58 8.97 -18.40
CA ALA A 246 0.36 8.17 -18.56
C ALA A 246 0.10 7.20 -17.39
N LEU A 247 1.12 6.82 -16.62
CA LEU A 247 1.00 5.77 -15.59
C LEU A 247 1.03 6.32 -14.17
N PHE A 248 1.96 7.21 -13.85
CA PHE A 248 2.26 7.52 -12.45
C PHE A 248 1.24 8.45 -11.80
N GLY A 249 0.85 8.13 -10.57
CA GLY A 249 0.06 8.99 -9.70
C GLY A 249 0.74 9.19 -8.34
N ASP A 250 0.09 9.98 -7.50
CA ASP A 250 0.57 10.40 -6.19
C ASP A 250 -0.33 9.85 -5.08
N GLY A 251 0.24 9.63 -3.89
CA GLY A 251 -0.51 9.16 -2.74
C GLY A 251 0.37 8.65 -1.61
N ALA A 252 -0.30 8.12 -0.58
CA ALA A 252 0.32 7.42 0.52
C ALA A 252 -0.50 6.18 0.89
N ALA A 253 0.18 5.23 1.54
CA ALA A 253 -0.44 4.08 2.16
C ALA A 253 0.21 3.80 3.51
N ALA A 254 -0.52 3.15 4.40
CA ALA A 254 -0.01 2.72 5.69
C ALA A 254 -0.55 1.34 6.05
N ALA A 255 0.21 0.58 6.83
CA ALA A 255 -0.20 -0.68 7.40
C ALA A 255 0.31 -0.82 8.84
N ILE A 256 -0.49 -1.42 9.72
CA ILE A 256 -0.02 -1.89 11.02
C ILE A 256 0.34 -3.36 10.91
N ILE A 257 1.59 -3.69 11.25
CA ILE A 257 2.12 -5.05 11.28
C ILE A 257 2.42 -5.42 12.73
N GLY A 258 2.04 -6.64 13.14
CA GLY A 258 2.35 -7.17 14.46
C GLY A 258 2.26 -8.70 14.52
N ALA A 259 3.08 -9.30 15.37
CA ALA A 259 2.93 -10.69 15.78
C ALA A 259 2.02 -10.80 17.02
N ASP A 260 1.48 -11.99 17.23
CA ASP A 260 0.59 -12.36 18.35
C ASP A 260 -0.55 -11.33 18.55
N PRO A 261 -1.53 -11.27 17.63
CA PRO A 261 -2.62 -10.30 17.68
C PRO A 261 -3.43 -10.42 18.98
N ILE A 262 -3.76 -9.29 19.59
CA ILE A 262 -4.51 -9.24 20.84
C ILE A 262 -5.96 -9.61 20.57
N ALA A 263 -6.40 -10.74 21.14
CA ALA A 263 -7.75 -11.25 20.97
C ALA A 263 -8.81 -10.19 21.32
N LYS A 264 -9.86 -10.09 20.48
CA LYS A 264 -10.98 -9.14 20.60
C LYS A 264 -10.66 -7.66 20.36
N THR A 265 -9.39 -7.27 20.35
CA THR A 265 -8.96 -5.88 20.05
C THR A 265 -8.42 -5.77 18.64
N GLU A 266 -7.66 -6.75 18.18
CA GLU A 266 -7.02 -6.74 16.87
C GLU A 266 -7.63 -7.82 15.96
N SER A 267 -7.81 -7.48 14.68
CA SER A 267 -8.40 -8.37 13.67
C SER A 267 -7.42 -8.56 12.51
N PRO A 268 -6.44 -9.47 12.64
CA PRO A 268 -5.50 -9.76 11.56
C PRO A 268 -6.25 -10.36 10.36
N PHE A 269 -5.85 -10.03 9.13
CA PHE A 269 -6.47 -10.58 7.91
C PHE A 269 -5.47 -11.27 6.98
N LEU A 270 -4.18 -10.97 7.12
CA LEU A 270 -3.10 -11.61 6.38
C LEU A 270 -1.92 -11.89 7.32
N GLU A 271 -1.27 -13.03 7.13
CA GLU A 271 0.01 -13.37 7.73
C GLU A 271 1.13 -13.22 6.68
N LEU A 272 2.26 -12.63 7.08
CA LEU A 272 3.46 -12.51 6.27
C LEU A 272 4.36 -13.71 6.57
N SER A 273 4.19 -14.82 5.86
CA SER A 273 4.76 -16.12 6.25
C SER A 273 6.27 -16.23 5.99
N TYR A 274 6.67 -15.95 4.73
CA TYR A 274 8.05 -16.02 4.24
C TYR A 274 8.31 -14.89 3.25
N ALA A 275 9.47 -14.25 3.32
CA ALA A 275 9.83 -13.13 2.45
C ALA A 275 11.20 -13.38 1.81
N VAL A 276 11.37 -12.98 0.54
CA VAL A 276 12.61 -13.15 -0.21
C VAL A 276 12.81 -12.01 -1.19
N GLN A 277 14.07 -11.62 -1.38
CA GLN A 277 14.50 -10.68 -2.41
C GLN A 277 15.47 -11.36 -3.38
N GLN A 278 15.38 -11.03 -4.66
CA GLN A 278 16.34 -11.46 -5.68
C GLN A 278 16.61 -10.31 -6.65
N PHE A 279 17.87 -9.94 -6.87
CA PHE A 279 18.24 -9.07 -7.98
C PHE A 279 18.64 -9.90 -9.21
N LEU A 280 18.47 -9.33 -10.40
CA LEU A 280 18.88 -9.96 -11.67
C LEU A 280 20.26 -9.42 -12.09
N PRO A 281 21.32 -10.26 -12.14
CA PRO A 281 22.66 -9.82 -12.53
C PRO A 281 22.69 -9.15 -13.91
N GLY A 282 23.48 -8.08 -14.05
CA GLY A 282 23.68 -7.38 -15.32
C GLY A 282 22.51 -6.51 -15.78
N THR A 283 21.50 -6.25 -14.94
CA THR A 283 20.31 -5.48 -15.32
C THR A 283 20.22 -4.07 -14.70
N HIS A 284 21.33 -3.57 -14.13
CA HIS A 284 21.42 -2.28 -13.45
C HIS A 284 20.87 -1.08 -14.27
N SER A 285 21.03 -1.12 -15.60
CA SER A 285 20.61 -0.04 -16.49
C SER A 285 19.19 -0.19 -17.06
N VAL A 286 18.46 -1.25 -16.70
CA VAL A 286 17.13 -1.54 -17.25
C VAL A 286 16.06 -0.68 -16.59
N ILE A 287 16.14 -0.49 -15.27
CA ILE A 287 15.37 0.52 -14.55
C ILE A 287 16.40 1.37 -13.80
N ASP A 288 16.72 2.54 -14.36
CA ASP A 288 17.71 3.46 -13.80
C ASP A 288 17.04 4.81 -13.49
N GLY A 289 17.21 5.29 -12.26
CA GLY A 289 16.67 6.55 -11.77
C GLY A 289 17.79 7.41 -11.22
N ARG A 290 17.97 8.62 -11.78
CA ARG A 290 19.07 9.52 -11.39
C ARG A 290 18.57 10.91 -11.07
N LEU A 291 18.91 11.38 -9.88
CA LEU A 291 18.70 12.77 -9.51
C LEU A 291 19.67 13.67 -10.28
N SER A 292 19.17 14.83 -10.70
CA SER A 292 19.92 15.90 -11.34
C SER A 292 19.39 17.24 -10.84
N GLU A 293 20.03 18.33 -11.26
CA GLU A 293 19.57 19.69 -10.96
C GLU A 293 18.15 19.95 -11.47
N GLU A 294 17.72 19.30 -12.57
CA GLU A 294 16.38 19.43 -13.15
C GLU A 294 15.31 18.52 -12.49
N GLY A 295 15.68 17.73 -11.47
CA GLY A 295 14.83 16.70 -10.89
C GLY A 295 15.30 15.28 -11.21
N ILE A 296 14.43 14.29 -11.04
CA ILE A 296 14.76 12.86 -11.25
C ILE A 296 14.49 12.41 -12.68
N ASN A 297 15.51 11.83 -13.32
CA ASN A 297 15.43 11.23 -14.64
C ASN A 297 15.26 9.72 -14.51
N PHE A 298 14.22 9.17 -15.14
CA PHE A 298 14.01 7.73 -15.21
C PHE A 298 14.28 7.19 -16.62
N LYS A 299 14.97 6.07 -16.68
CA LYS A 299 15.16 5.28 -17.88
C LYS A 299 14.55 3.90 -17.67
N LEU A 300 13.73 3.50 -18.65
CA LEU A 300 13.14 2.18 -18.72
C LEU A 300 13.61 1.45 -19.98
N GLY A 301 14.26 0.30 -19.79
CA GLY A 301 14.65 -0.61 -20.85
C GLY A 301 13.42 -1.24 -21.49
N ARG A 302 13.40 -1.32 -22.83
CA ARG A 302 12.30 -1.95 -23.58
C ARG A 302 12.18 -3.46 -23.32
N ASP A 303 13.27 -4.07 -22.86
CA ASP A 303 13.39 -5.48 -22.52
C ASP A 303 12.89 -5.79 -21.10
N LEU A 304 12.53 -4.79 -20.27
CA LEU A 304 12.06 -5.01 -18.90
C LEU A 304 10.96 -6.08 -18.80
N PRO A 305 9.87 -6.02 -19.59
CA PRO A 305 8.81 -7.02 -19.47
C PRO A 305 9.32 -8.44 -19.74
N GLN A 306 10.24 -8.60 -20.70
CA GLN A 306 10.84 -9.91 -21.01
C GLN A 306 11.79 -10.38 -19.91
N LYS A 307 12.59 -9.48 -19.31
CA LYS A 307 13.48 -9.83 -18.19
C LYS A 307 12.69 -10.33 -16.97
N ILE A 308 11.53 -9.72 -16.70
CA ILE A 308 10.63 -10.22 -15.66
C ILE A 308 10.12 -11.61 -16.04
N ASP A 309 9.60 -11.74 -17.27
CA ASP A 309 9.05 -12.97 -17.84
C ASP A 309 10.00 -14.17 -17.72
N ASP A 310 11.27 -13.99 -18.11
CA ASP A 310 12.28 -15.05 -18.12
C ASP A 310 12.62 -15.59 -16.73
N ASN A 311 12.29 -14.85 -15.65
CA ASN A 311 12.73 -15.14 -14.28
C ASN A 311 11.58 -15.35 -13.29
N ILE A 312 10.35 -14.98 -13.64
CA ILE A 312 9.25 -14.90 -12.68
C ILE A 312 8.82 -16.27 -12.16
N GLU A 313 8.75 -17.28 -13.01
CA GLU A 313 8.34 -18.63 -12.61
C GLU A 313 9.30 -19.21 -11.55
N GLY A 314 10.61 -19.12 -11.79
CA GLY A 314 11.62 -19.56 -10.85
C GLY A 314 11.59 -18.79 -9.53
N PHE A 315 11.27 -17.51 -9.55
CA PHE A 315 11.12 -16.71 -8.34
C PHE A 315 9.87 -17.10 -7.54
N CYS A 316 8.72 -17.27 -8.20
CA CYS A 316 7.46 -17.69 -7.57
C CYS A 316 7.58 -19.10 -6.98
N ASN A 317 8.27 -20.03 -7.65
CA ASN A 317 8.49 -21.39 -7.14
C ASN A 317 9.21 -21.39 -5.78
N LYS A 318 10.21 -20.52 -5.58
CA LYS A 318 10.91 -20.39 -4.27
C LYS A 318 9.98 -19.99 -3.13
N LEU A 319 8.96 -19.18 -3.41
CA LEU A 319 7.94 -18.78 -2.43
C LEU A 319 6.93 -19.91 -2.23
N MET A 320 6.45 -20.52 -3.32
CA MET A 320 5.47 -21.61 -3.32
C MET A 320 5.97 -22.84 -2.58
N GLU A 321 7.27 -23.17 -2.68
CA GLU A 321 7.91 -24.28 -1.94
C GLU A 321 7.81 -24.15 -0.41
N LYS A 322 7.54 -22.95 0.11
CA LYS A 322 7.33 -22.72 1.55
C LYS A 322 5.87 -22.87 1.98
N ALA A 323 4.95 -22.97 1.04
CA ALA A 323 3.53 -23.19 1.30
C ALA A 323 3.22 -24.68 1.43
N SER A 324 2.31 -25.03 2.32
CA SER A 324 1.77 -26.39 2.43
C SER A 324 0.57 -26.57 1.51
N ASN A 325 0.44 -27.73 0.87
CA ASN A 325 -0.75 -28.13 0.08
C ASN A 325 -1.05 -27.26 -1.16
N VAL A 326 -0.06 -26.53 -1.69
CA VAL A 326 -0.16 -25.81 -2.97
C VAL A 326 0.52 -26.65 -4.05
N LYS A 327 -0.15 -26.89 -5.18
CA LYS A 327 0.40 -27.66 -6.31
C LYS A 327 0.49 -26.84 -7.59
N ASP A 328 -0.38 -25.84 -7.73
CA ASP A 328 -0.45 -24.96 -8.89
C ASP A 328 -0.52 -23.49 -8.47
N PHE A 329 -0.02 -22.58 -9.31
CA PHE A 329 -0.14 -21.14 -9.08
C PHE A 329 -1.58 -20.66 -8.96
N ASN A 330 -2.53 -21.39 -9.56
CA ASN A 330 -3.95 -21.13 -9.46
C ASN A 330 -4.61 -21.63 -8.17
N ASP A 331 -3.87 -22.29 -7.28
CA ASP A 331 -4.30 -22.60 -5.91
C ASP A 331 -4.03 -21.41 -4.96
N MET A 332 -3.41 -20.34 -5.46
CA MET A 332 -2.95 -19.19 -4.67
C MET A 332 -3.64 -17.89 -5.06
N PHE A 333 -3.81 -16.96 -4.12
CA PHE A 333 -4.24 -15.59 -4.42
C PHE A 333 -3.03 -14.69 -4.75
N TRP A 334 -3.23 -13.61 -5.52
CA TRP A 334 -2.12 -12.81 -6.08
C TRP A 334 -2.26 -11.30 -5.88
N ALA A 335 -1.30 -10.72 -5.16
CA ALA A 335 -1.13 -9.28 -5.03
C ALA A 335 0.14 -8.86 -5.77
N VAL A 336 0.02 -8.28 -6.96
CA VAL A 336 1.18 -7.91 -7.78
C VAL A 336 1.22 -6.39 -7.93
N HIS A 337 2.36 -5.77 -7.66
CA HIS A 337 2.58 -4.37 -7.98
C HIS A 337 2.36 -4.15 -9.50
N PRO A 338 1.37 -3.35 -9.89
CA PRO A 338 1.03 -3.16 -11.28
C PRO A 338 1.86 -2.02 -11.88
N GLY A 339 3.13 -2.30 -12.20
CA GLY A 339 4.01 -1.29 -12.80
C GLY A 339 3.49 -0.76 -14.15
N GLY A 340 2.64 -1.56 -14.81
CA GLY A 340 1.84 -1.25 -15.98
C GLY A 340 1.09 -2.52 -16.44
N PRO A 341 0.11 -2.41 -17.34
CA PRO A 341 -0.72 -3.55 -17.74
C PRO A 341 0.10 -4.65 -18.44
N ALA A 342 1.18 -4.27 -19.13
CA ALA A 342 2.08 -5.22 -19.81
C ALA A 342 2.76 -6.21 -18.84
N ILE A 343 3.07 -5.79 -17.60
CA ILE A 343 3.66 -6.68 -16.60
C ILE A 343 2.63 -7.71 -16.16
N LEU A 344 1.42 -7.26 -15.79
CA LEU A 344 0.34 -8.15 -15.36
C LEU A 344 -0.03 -9.17 -16.44
N ASN A 345 -0.16 -8.72 -17.70
CA ASN A 345 -0.52 -9.60 -18.81
C ASN A 345 0.54 -10.68 -19.08
N ARG A 346 1.83 -10.34 -18.94
CA ARG A 346 2.91 -11.32 -19.08
C ARG A 346 2.91 -12.34 -17.94
N LEU A 347 2.77 -11.87 -16.70
CA LEU A 347 2.67 -12.75 -15.54
C LEU A 347 1.50 -13.74 -15.68
N GLU A 348 0.33 -13.24 -16.07
CA GLU A 348 -0.86 -14.08 -16.31
C GLU A 348 -0.59 -15.16 -17.37
N THR A 349 0.04 -14.77 -18.49
CA THR A 349 0.34 -15.70 -19.58
C THR A 349 1.38 -16.75 -19.17
N THR A 350 2.49 -16.31 -18.59
CA THR A 350 3.66 -17.16 -18.29
C THR A 350 3.38 -18.11 -17.15
N LEU A 351 2.70 -17.65 -16.11
CA LEU A 351 2.30 -18.49 -14.98
C LEU A 351 0.96 -19.21 -15.22
N LYS A 352 0.34 -19.01 -16.39
CA LYS A 352 -0.96 -19.57 -16.78
C LYS A 352 -2.03 -19.34 -15.71
N LEU A 353 -2.08 -18.12 -15.19
CA LEU A 353 -3.07 -17.73 -14.20
C LEU A 353 -4.44 -17.63 -14.86
N ARG A 354 -5.48 -18.03 -14.12
CA ARG A 354 -6.86 -17.68 -14.47
C ARG A 354 -7.04 -16.16 -14.40
N GLY A 355 -7.90 -15.61 -15.25
CA GLY A 355 -8.00 -14.16 -15.46
C GLY A 355 -8.31 -13.37 -14.19
N GLU A 356 -9.08 -13.96 -13.27
CA GLU A 356 -9.48 -13.31 -12.02
C GLU A 356 -8.35 -13.14 -11.01
N LYS A 357 -7.22 -13.85 -11.18
CA LYS A 357 -6.13 -13.86 -10.19
C LYS A 357 -5.49 -12.50 -9.98
N LEU A 358 -5.44 -11.69 -11.03
CA LEU A 358 -4.82 -10.36 -10.99
C LEU A 358 -5.82 -9.22 -10.87
N ASP A 359 -7.10 -9.50 -10.61
CA ASP A 359 -8.17 -8.48 -10.58
C ASP A 359 -7.90 -7.38 -9.56
N CYS A 360 -7.44 -7.70 -8.35
CA CYS A 360 -7.07 -6.71 -7.35
C CYS A 360 -5.95 -5.78 -7.84
N SER A 361 -4.97 -6.34 -8.57
CA SER A 361 -3.84 -5.61 -9.13
C SER A 361 -4.27 -4.69 -10.28
N ARG A 362 -5.14 -5.20 -11.17
CA ARG A 362 -5.73 -4.44 -12.28
C ARG A 362 -6.63 -3.31 -11.76
N ARG A 363 -7.43 -3.58 -10.73
CA ARG A 363 -8.31 -2.59 -10.11
C ARG A 363 -7.52 -1.45 -9.46
N ALA A 364 -6.45 -1.76 -8.74
CA ALA A 364 -5.57 -0.74 -8.17
C ALA A 364 -4.93 0.15 -9.26
N LEU A 365 -4.45 -0.44 -10.35
CA LEU A 365 -3.92 0.31 -11.48
C LEU A 365 -5.00 1.19 -12.14
N MET A 366 -6.20 0.65 -12.33
CA MET A 366 -7.32 1.38 -12.93
C MET A 366 -7.72 2.60 -12.09
N ASP A 367 -7.83 2.44 -10.77
CA ASP A 367 -8.35 3.49 -9.88
C ASP A 367 -7.31 4.54 -9.49
N PHE A 368 -6.03 4.16 -9.40
CA PHE A 368 -4.98 5.02 -8.84
C PHE A 368 -3.78 5.25 -9.77
N GLY A 369 -3.66 4.51 -10.87
CA GLY A 369 -2.42 4.44 -11.64
C GLY A 369 -1.31 3.69 -10.90
N ASN A 370 -0.09 3.88 -11.35
CA ASN A 370 1.11 3.41 -10.65
C ASN A 370 1.54 4.47 -9.63
N VAL A 371 1.43 4.18 -8.34
CA VAL A 371 1.79 5.08 -7.24
C VAL A 371 3.05 4.56 -6.53
N SER A 372 3.98 3.98 -7.29
CA SER A 372 5.24 3.41 -6.82
C SER A 372 5.02 2.43 -5.65
N SER A 373 5.71 2.62 -4.52
CA SER A 373 5.67 1.72 -3.36
C SER A 373 4.28 1.61 -2.71
N ASN A 374 3.41 2.61 -2.87
CA ASN A 374 2.06 2.58 -2.29
C ASN A 374 1.17 1.51 -2.92
N THR A 375 1.35 1.24 -4.22
CA THR A 375 0.33 0.50 -4.98
C THR A 375 0.14 -0.92 -4.49
N ILE A 376 1.18 -1.58 -3.99
CA ILE A 376 1.02 -2.92 -3.43
C ILE A 376 0.09 -2.92 -2.21
N ILE A 377 0.10 -1.87 -1.39
CA ILE A 377 -0.79 -1.75 -0.23
C ILE A 377 -2.24 -1.53 -0.69
N TYR A 378 -2.46 -0.77 -1.77
CA TYR A 378 -3.79 -0.62 -2.38
C TYR A 378 -4.31 -1.96 -2.93
N VAL A 379 -3.43 -2.77 -3.52
CA VAL A 379 -3.77 -4.13 -3.96
C VAL A 379 -4.16 -5.01 -2.78
N LEU A 380 -3.40 -4.96 -1.67
CA LEU A 380 -3.71 -5.71 -0.45
C LEU A 380 -5.04 -5.28 0.19
N GLU A 381 -5.43 -4.01 0.07
CA GLU A 381 -6.73 -3.54 0.54
C GLU A 381 -7.88 -4.14 -0.27
N TYR A 382 -7.82 -4.10 -1.61
CA TYR A 382 -8.82 -4.78 -2.45
C TYR A 382 -8.83 -6.29 -2.21
N MET A 383 -7.66 -6.88 -2.01
CA MET A 383 -7.54 -8.29 -1.66
C MET A 383 -8.20 -8.63 -0.33
N ARG A 384 -8.09 -7.76 0.67
CA ARG A 384 -8.80 -7.94 1.95
C ARG A 384 -10.32 -8.01 1.72
N GLU A 385 -10.87 -7.10 0.92
CA GLU A 385 -12.30 -7.09 0.59
C GLU A 385 -12.72 -8.39 -0.10
N GLU A 386 -11.96 -8.84 -1.10
CA GLU A 386 -12.22 -10.08 -1.82
C GLU A 386 -12.13 -11.32 -0.93
N LEU A 387 -11.13 -11.40 -0.06
CA LEU A 387 -10.96 -12.53 0.86
C LEU A 387 -12.04 -12.55 1.96
N MET A 388 -12.59 -11.39 2.36
CA MET A 388 -13.70 -11.33 3.31
C MET A 388 -15.03 -11.78 2.72
N ASN A 389 -15.21 -11.64 1.40
CA ASN A 389 -16.45 -11.98 0.71
C ASN A 389 -16.55 -13.46 0.29
N LYS A 390 -15.47 -14.24 0.40
CA LYS A 390 -15.42 -15.65 -0.01
C LYS A 390 -15.54 -16.56 1.21
N GLU A 391 -16.54 -17.45 1.22
CA GLU A 391 -16.78 -18.38 2.34
C GLU A 391 -15.62 -19.36 2.58
N ILE A 392 -14.97 -19.83 1.50
CA ILE A 392 -13.74 -20.64 1.54
C ILE A 392 -12.84 -20.14 0.41
N GLY A 393 -11.92 -19.23 0.73
CA GLY A 393 -10.89 -18.74 -0.17
C GLY A 393 -9.60 -19.55 -0.13
N GLU A 394 -8.74 -19.27 -1.11
CA GLU A 394 -7.35 -19.73 -1.17
C GLU A 394 -6.62 -19.35 0.13
N GLU A 395 -5.93 -20.32 0.73
CA GLU A 395 -5.21 -20.09 1.98
C GLU A 395 -3.90 -19.34 1.75
N TRP A 396 -3.18 -19.67 0.68
CA TRP A 396 -1.87 -19.12 0.39
C TRP A 396 -1.93 -18.14 -0.77
N GLY A 397 -1.02 -17.17 -0.77
CA GLY A 397 -0.92 -16.20 -1.85
C GLY A 397 0.44 -15.55 -1.94
N LEU A 398 0.69 -14.82 -3.02
CA LEU A 398 1.95 -14.13 -3.25
C LEU A 398 1.72 -12.63 -3.35
N ALA A 399 2.50 -11.85 -2.58
CA ALA A 399 2.71 -10.43 -2.82
C ALA A 399 4.03 -10.22 -3.56
N LEU A 400 4.00 -9.60 -4.74
CA LEU A 400 5.16 -9.43 -5.61
C LEU A 400 5.34 -7.97 -6.03
N ALA A 401 6.58 -7.51 -6.07
CA ALA A 401 6.92 -6.23 -6.69
C ALA A 401 8.27 -6.25 -7.39
N PHE A 402 8.42 -5.36 -8.36
CA PHE A 402 9.60 -5.23 -9.20
C PHE A 402 10.04 -3.77 -9.27
N GLY A 403 11.34 -3.50 -9.37
CA GLY A 403 11.85 -2.15 -9.57
C GLY A 403 13.34 -2.10 -9.86
N PRO A 404 14.03 -0.97 -9.62
CA PRO A 404 15.44 -0.75 -9.97
C PRO A 404 16.36 -1.92 -9.63
N GLY A 405 17.22 -2.34 -10.56
CA GLY A 405 18.18 -3.43 -10.33
C GLY A 405 18.36 -4.43 -11.47
N ILE A 406 17.35 -5.00 -12.12
CA ILE A 406 15.97 -5.24 -11.70
C ILE A 406 15.97 -6.05 -10.41
N THR A 407 15.21 -5.61 -9.42
CA THR A 407 15.02 -6.30 -8.15
C THR A 407 13.62 -6.86 -8.05
N PHE A 408 13.51 -8.11 -7.61
CA PHE A 408 12.28 -8.82 -7.31
C PHE A 408 12.16 -8.88 -5.79
N GLU A 409 11.01 -8.49 -5.28
CA GLU A 409 10.62 -8.67 -3.89
C GLU A 409 9.36 -9.53 -3.85
N GLY A 410 9.33 -10.47 -2.91
CA GLY A 410 8.26 -11.43 -2.80
C GLY A 410 7.96 -11.81 -1.36
N ILE A 411 6.68 -11.92 -1.03
CA ILE A 411 6.20 -12.44 0.26
C ILE A 411 5.16 -13.53 0.01
N LEU A 412 5.36 -14.70 0.60
CA LEU A 412 4.33 -15.72 0.77
C LEU A 412 3.38 -15.26 1.88
N LEU A 413 2.13 -15.07 1.52
CA LEU A 413 1.04 -14.64 2.37
C LEU A 413 0.16 -15.83 2.76
N ARG A 414 -0.41 -15.78 3.97
CA ARG A 414 -1.48 -16.69 4.39
C ARG A 414 -2.72 -15.88 4.75
N SER A 415 -3.86 -16.22 4.15
CA SER A 415 -5.15 -15.63 4.50
C SER A 415 -5.57 -16.08 5.90
N LEU A 416 -6.07 -15.15 6.71
CA LEU A 416 -6.61 -15.41 8.04
C LEU A 416 -8.14 -15.34 8.10
N ASN A 417 -8.76 -15.00 6.97
CA ASN A 417 -10.22 -14.97 6.84
C ASN A 417 -10.82 -16.38 6.73
#